data_AF-A0A098VN73-F1
#
_entry.id   AF-A0A098VN73-F1
#
_cell.length_a   1.000
_cell.length_b   1.000
_cell.length_c   1.000
_cell.angle_alpha   90.00
_cell.angle_beta   90.00
_cell.angle_gamma   90.00
#
_symmetry.space_group_name_H-M   'P 1'
#
loop_
_entity.id
_entity.type
_entity.pdbx_description
1 polymer ?
#
loop_
_entity_poly.entity_id
_entity_poly.type
_entity_poly.pdbx_seq_one_letter_code
_entity_poly.pdbx_strand_id
1 'polypeptide(L)'
;MNLPKSETKPLRKAGGEVWVDETLSDWDPNDFRIFCGDLGVEVGDEHLEKAFSRYSSFSKARVIREKRTGKSRGYGFVSFAKVDDFISAMKEMNGKYIGSRPVKLRKSTWKDRNINPKSKTEFRSLLRQVKKNK
;
A
#
# COMPACT_ATOMS: atom_id res chain seq x y z
N MET A 1 21.24 -12.16 19.16
CA MET A 1 20.11 -11.53 19.87
C MET A 1 19.12 -11.00 18.85
N ASN A 2 17.95 -11.63 18.72
CA ASN A 2 16.89 -11.15 17.84
C ASN A 2 16.18 -9.96 18.50
N LEU A 3 15.95 -8.88 17.77
CA LEU A 3 15.18 -7.75 18.27
C LEU A 3 13.71 -8.16 18.53
N PRO A 4 13.08 -7.67 19.62
CA PRO A 4 11.66 -7.89 19.85
C PRO A 4 10.83 -7.26 18.73
N LYS A 5 9.83 -8.00 18.23
CA LYS A 5 8.97 -7.64 17.08
C LYS A 5 8.15 -6.35 17.29
N SER A 6 8.09 -5.79 18.50
CA SER A 6 7.23 -4.64 18.82
C SER A 6 7.86 -3.26 18.61
N GLU A 7 9.13 -3.14 18.17
CA GLU A 7 9.83 -1.84 18.13
C GLU A 7 10.34 -1.40 16.74
N THR A 8 10.07 -2.17 15.67
CA THR A 8 10.60 -1.85 14.34
C THR A 8 9.59 -1.07 13.50
N LYS A 9 9.78 0.26 13.41
CA LYS A 9 9.03 1.09 12.45
C LYS A 9 9.22 0.56 11.02
N PRO A 10 8.14 0.29 10.25
CA PRO A 10 8.26 -0.20 8.88
C PRO A 10 8.92 0.84 7.99
N LEU A 11 10.10 0.49 7.47
CA LEU A 11 10.90 1.34 6.57
C LEU A 11 10.74 0.90 5.13
N ARG A 12 10.67 1.88 4.22
CA ARG A 12 10.60 1.63 2.77
C ARG A 12 11.68 2.39 2.03
N LYS A 13 12.11 1.87 0.88
CA LYS A 13 13.08 2.50 -0.04
C LYS A 13 12.53 2.59 -1.46
N ALA A 14 12.71 3.73 -2.11
CA ALA A 14 12.50 3.90 -3.55
C ALA A 14 13.29 5.11 -4.05
N GLY A 15 13.88 5.05 -5.26
CA GLY A 15 14.54 6.22 -5.87
C GLY A 15 15.67 6.84 -5.04
N GLY A 16 16.32 6.06 -4.16
CA GLY A 16 17.35 6.56 -3.23
C GLY A 16 16.81 7.14 -1.92
N GLU A 17 15.50 7.37 -1.83
CA GLU A 17 14.84 7.85 -0.62
C GLU A 17 14.44 6.70 0.30
N VAL A 18 14.49 6.97 1.61
CA VAL A 18 14.00 6.08 2.66
C VAL A 18 12.96 6.84 3.49
N TRP A 19 11.83 6.19 3.80
CA TRP A 19 10.80 6.77 4.67
C TRP A 19 10.18 5.71 5.59
N VAL A 20 9.57 6.18 6.67
CA VAL A 20 8.72 5.35 7.55
C VAL A 20 7.30 5.34 6.99
N ASP A 21 6.75 4.15 6.79
CA ASP A 21 5.39 3.92 6.29
C ASP A 21 4.57 3.13 7.32
N GLU A 22 4.11 3.83 8.36
CA GLU A 22 3.30 3.23 9.45
C GLU A 22 2.05 2.52 8.94
N THR A 23 1.55 2.94 7.77
CA THR A 23 0.36 2.36 7.15
C THR A 23 0.56 0.90 6.77
N LEU A 24 1.80 0.42 6.64
CA LEU A 24 2.10 -0.99 6.35
C LEU A 24 1.67 -1.95 7.46
N SER A 25 1.68 -1.48 8.71
CA SER A 25 1.26 -2.31 9.86
C SER A 25 -0.24 -2.57 9.87
N ASP A 26 -1.03 -1.79 9.14
CA ASP A 26 -2.49 -1.93 9.12
C ASP A 26 -2.99 -2.97 8.10
N TRP A 27 -2.08 -3.67 7.42
CA TRP A 27 -2.40 -4.68 6.42
C TRP A 27 -1.92 -6.05 6.91
N ASP A 28 -2.61 -7.10 6.48
CA ASP A 28 -2.13 -8.46 6.73
C ASP A 28 -0.80 -8.70 5.98
N PRO A 29 0.25 -9.22 6.62
CA PRO A 29 1.55 -9.46 5.98
C PRO A 29 1.51 -10.53 4.87
N ASN A 30 0.49 -11.39 4.87
CA ASN A 30 0.29 -12.50 3.94
C ASN A 30 -0.79 -12.21 2.89
N ASP A 31 -1.27 -10.98 2.78
CA ASP A 31 -2.28 -10.60 1.80
C ASP A 31 -1.77 -10.52 0.35
N PHE A 32 -2.74 -10.49 -0.57
CA PHE A 32 -2.55 -10.25 -1.99
C PHE A 32 -3.06 -8.85 -2.32
N ARG A 33 -2.13 -7.92 -2.62
CA ARG A 33 -2.48 -6.51 -2.86
C ARG A 33 -2.46 -6.15 -4.34
N ILE A 34 -3.53 -5.50 -4.79
CA ILE A 34 -3.63 -4.83 -6.08
C ILE A 34 -3.29 -3.34 -5.88
N PHE A 35 -2.46 -2.80 -6.76
CA PHE A 35 -2.30 -1.36 -6.96
C PHE A 35 -3.42 -0.85 -7.86
N CYS A 36 -4.15 0.16 -7.40
CA CYS A 36 -5.23 0.82 -8.14
C CYS A 36 -4.78 2.22 -8.53
N GLY A 37 -4.46 2.45 -9.81
CA GLY A 37 -4.00 3.75 -10.31
C GLY A 37 -5.03 4.46 -11.20
N ASP A 38 -4.70 5.71 -11.55
CA ASP A 38 -5.54 6.61 -12.36
C ASP A 38 -6.92 6.90 -11.72
N LEU A 39 -6.95 6.91 -10.39
CA LEU A 39 -8.15 7.24 -9.63
C LEU A 39 -8.45 8.73 -9.71
N GLY A 40 -9.73 9.06 -9.83
CA GLY A 40 -10.20 10.44 -9.68
C GLY A 40 -9.90 11.01 -8.29
N VAL A 41 -9.81 12.34 -8.18
CA VAL A 41 -9.52 13.02 -6.91
C VAL A 41 -10.62 12.84 -5.87
N GLU A 42 -11.84 12.56 -6.33
CA GLU A 42 -13.04 12.23 -5.56
C GLU A 42 -13.02 10.81 -5.00
N VAL A 43 -12.25 9.90 -5.61
CA VAL A 43 -12.22 8.50 -5.21
C VAL A 43 -11.52 8.36 -3.85
N GLY A 44 -12.27 7.89 -2.87
CA GLY A 44 -11.80 7.54 -1.54
C GLY A 44 -11.83 6.04 -1.27
N ASP A 45 -11.43 5.65 -0.06
CA ASP A 45 -11.34 4.27 0.40
C ASP A 45 -12.68 3.54 0.19
N GLU A 46 -13.78 4.16 0.62
CA GLU A 46 -15.16 3.66 0.48
C GLU A 46 -15.56 3.31 -0.97
N HIS A 47 -15.04 4.04 -1.96
CA HIS A 47 -15.35 3.76 -3.37
C HIS A 47 -14.67 2.48 -3.84
N LEU A 48 -13.42 2.25 -3.40
CA LEU A 48 -12.71 1.01 -3.66
C LEU A 48 -13.35 -0.14 -2.86
N GLU A 49 -13.68 0.07 -1.59
CA GLU A 49 -14.37 -0.92 -0.77
C GLU A 49 -15.66 -1.39 -1.44
N LYS A 50 -16.51 -0.45 -1.88
CA LYS A 50 -17.76 -0.77 -2.58
C LYS A 50 -17.52 -1.53 -3.90
N ALA A 51 -16.46 -1.18 -4.63
CA ALA A 51 -16.16 -1.82 -5.92
C ALA A 51 -15.63 -3.25 -5.76
N PHE A 52 -14.89 -3.53 -4.69
CA PHE A 52 -14.18 -4.80 -4.49
C PHE A 52 -14.81 -5.70 -3.40
N SER A 53 -15.78 -5.23 -2.61
CA SER A 53 -16.46 -6.02 -1.57
C SER A 53 -17.26 -7.21 -2.11
N ARG A 54 -17.52 -7.25 -3.43
CA ARG A 54 -18.14 -8.41 -4.09
C ARG A 54 -17.27 -9.68 -4.09
N TYR A 55 -15.95 -9.54 -3.88
CA TYR A 55 -15.04 -10.66 -3.79
C TYR A 55 -14.95 -11.13 -2.34
N SER A 56 -15.19 -12.42 -2.11
CA SER A 56 -15.41 -12.98 -0.77
C SER A 56 -14.26 -12.76 0.21
N SER A 57 -13.02 -12.74 -0.29
CA SER A 57 -11.82 -12.55 0.51
C SER A 57 -11.29 -11.11 0.48
N PHE A 58 -12.09 -10.15 0.01
CA PHE A 58 -11.76 -8.73 0.17
C PHE A 58 -11.46 -8.43 1.64
N SER A 59 -10.34 -7.78 1.88
CA SER A 59 -9.85 -7.51 3.24
C SER A 59 -9.82 -6.03 3.54
N LYS A 60 -9.24 -5.21 2.65
CA LYS A 60 -9.06 -3.77 2.90
C LYS A 60 -8.88 -3.01 1.60
N ALA A 61 -9.32 -1.76 1.59
CA ALA A 61 -8.89 -0.78 0.60
C ALA A 61 -8.33 0.47 1.26
N ARG A 62 -7.46 1.20 0.55
CA ARG A 62 -6.91 2.48 1.01
C ARG A 62 -6.43 3.33 -0.16
N VAL A 63 -6.92 4.55 -0.27
CA VAL A 63 -6.43 5.58 -1.19
C VAL A 63 -5.30 6.35 -0.53
N ILE A 64 -4.20 6.54 -1.25
CA ILE A 64 -3.06 7.28 -0.70
C ILE A 64 -3.28 8.77 -0.90
N ARG A 65 -3.20 9.51 0.21
CA ARG A 65 -3.35 10.96 0.26
C ARG A 65 -2.04 11.62 0.69
N GLU A 66 -1.81 12.84 0.23
CA GLU A 66 -0.71 13.66 0.72
C GLU A 66 -0.97 14.07 2.18
N LYS A 67 0.00 13.81 3.07
CA LYS A 67 -0.17 14.03 4.53
C LYS A 67 -0.50 15.47 4.90
N ARG A 68 0.02 16.46 4.17
CA ARG A 68 -0.15 17.89 4.50
C ARG A 68 -1.49 18.44 4.01
N THR A 69 -1.91 18.06 2.80
CA THR A 69 -3.08 18.66 2.14
C THR A 69 -4.32 17.77 2.17
N GLY A 70 -4.18 16.47 2.50
CA GLY A 70 -5.25 15.49 2.42
C GLY A 70 -5.68 15.14 0.99
N LYS A 71 -5.05 15.74 -0.02
CA LYS A 71 -5.40 15.50 -1.43
C LYS A 71 -5.01 14.09 -1.84
N SER A 72 -5.90 13.44 -2.60
CA SER A 72 -5.62 12.14 -3.19
C SER A 72 -4.41 12.23 -4.13
N ARG A 73 -3.53 11.21 -4.06
CA ARG A 73 -2.43 11.05 -5.03
C ARG A 73 -2.86 10.35 -6.31
N GLY A 74 -4.17 10.08 -6.48
CA GLY A 74 -4.71 9.40 -7.66
C GLY A 74 -4.42 7.91 -7.72
N TYR A 75 -4.04 7.31 -6.59
CA TYR A 75 -3.85 5.87 -6.47
C TYR A 75 -4.18 5.34 -5.09
N GLY A 76 -4.46 4.04 -5.02
CA GLY A 76 -4.73 3.31 -3.81
C GLY A 76 -4.33 1.84 -3.91
N PHE A 77 -4.66 1.09 -2.88
CA PHE A 77 -4.42 -0.33 -2.79
C PHE A 77 -5.68 -1.05 -2.31
N VAL A 78 -5.84 -2.28 -2.78
CA VAL A 78 -6.88 -3.21 -2.34
C VAL A 78 -6.20 -4.53 -1.97
N SER A 79 -6.58 -5.14 -0.86
CA SER A 79 -6.05 -6.43 -0.41
C SER A 79 -7.11 -7.52 -0.39
N PHE A 80 -6.65 -8.74 -0.67
CA PHE A 80 -7.44 -9.96 -0.57
C PHE A 80 -6.70 -10.99 0.28
N ALA A 81 -7.46 -11.82 1.00
CA ALA A 81 -6.91 -12.95 1.76
C ALA A 81 -6.62 -14.17 0.87
N LYS A 82 -7.30 -14.31 -0.28
CA LYS A 82 -7.10 -15.43 -1.22
C LYS A 82 -6.56 -14.95 -2.56
N VAL A 83 -5.68 -15.76 -3.16
CA VAL A 83 -5.08 -15.47 -4.47
C VAL A 83 -6.10 -15.55 -5.61
N ASP A 84 -7.09 -16.43 -5.50
CA ASP A 84 -8.10 -16.62 -6.57
C ASP A 84 -8.96 -15.37 -6.77
N ASP A 85 -9.40 -14.74 -5.67
CA ASP A 85 -10.12 -13.47 -5.71
C ASP A 85 -9.23 -12.33 -6.20
N PHE A 86 -7.95 -12.31 -5.82
CA PHE A 86 -6.98 -11.35 -6.36
C PHE A 86 -6.87 -11.46 -7.90
N ILE A 87 -6.74 -12.68 -8.43
CA ILE A 87 -6.65 -12.92 -9.89
C ILE A 87 -7.95 -12.50 -10.58
N SER A 88 -9.09 -12.88 -10.01
CA SER A 88 -10.41 -12.58 -10.55
C SER A 88 -10.68 -11.08 -10.57
N ALA A 89 -10.43 -10.38 -9.46
CA ALA A 89 -10.54 -8.94 -9.36
C ALA A 89 -9.62 -8.21 -10.35
N MET A 90 -8.38 -8.67 -10.49
CA MET A 90 -7.42 -8.09 -11.43
C MET A 90 -7.90 -8.23 -12.88
N LYS A 91 -8.50 -9.37 -13.25
CA LYS A 91 -9.04 -9.61 -14.60
C LYS A 91 -10.31 -8.80 -14.89
N GLU A 92 -11.24 -8.76 -13.95
CA GLU A 92 -12.59 -8.21 -14.16
C GLU A 92 -12.67 -6.69 -14.00
N MET A 93 -11.89 -6.14 -13.06
CA MET A 93 -12.02 -4.74 -12.64
C MET A 93 -11.04 -3.81 -13.34
N ASN A 94 -10.02 -4.32 -14.01
CA ASN A 94 -9.06 -3.48 -14.74
C ASN A 94 -9.75 -2.77 -15.91
N GLY A 95 -9.62 -1.45 -15.97
CA GLY A 95 -10.29 -0.60 -16.95
C GLY A 95 -11.76 -0.29 -16.65
N LYS A 96 -12.34 -0.83 -15.56
CA LYS A 96 -13.69 -0.45 -15.12
C LYS A 96 -13.69 0.93 -14.48
N TYR A 97 -14.81 1.64 -14.59
CA TYR A 97 -14.94 2.96 -13.97
C TYR A 97 -15.15 2.83 -12.46
N ILE A 98 -14.34 3.57 -11.71
CA ILE A 98 -14.55 3.82 -10.28
C ILE A 98 -14.52 5.34 -10.10
N GLY A 99 -15.68 5.92 -9.78
CA GLY A 99 -15.87 7.37 -9.87
C GLY A 99 -15.87 7.83 -11.33
N SER A 100 -15.15 8.89 -11.64
CA SER A 100 -15.11 9.51 -12.97
C SER A 100 -14.10 8.89 -13.96
N ARG A 101 -13.25 7.95 -13.51
CA ARG A 101 -12.13 7.43 -14.31
C ARG A 101 -12.08 5.90 -14.36
N PRO A 102 -11.57 5.32 -15.47
CA PRO A 102 -11.29 3.89 -15.55
C PRO A 102 -10.05 3.55 -14.71
N VAL A 103 -10.18 2.62 -13.77
CA VAL A 103 -9.08 2.22 -12.88
C VAL A 103 -8.03 1.41 -13.64
N LYS A 104 -6.75 1.73 -13.40
CA LYS A 104 -5.62 0.95 -13.92
C LYS A 104 -5.07 0.06 -12.81
N LEU A 105 -5.36 -1.23 -12.88
CA LEU A 105 -4.92 -2.20 -11.89
C LEU A 105 -3.54 -2.77 -12.27
N ARG A 106 -2.72 -3.05 -11.25
CA ARG A 106 -1.44 -3.77 -11.37
C ARG A 106 -1.19 -4.60 -10.11
N LYS A 107 -0.35 -5.63 -10.20
CA LYS A 107 0.17 -6.30 -8.99
C LYS A 107 0.95 -5.30 -8.15
N SER A 108 0.66 -5.23 -6.84
CA SER A 108 1.39 -4.35 -5.94
C SER A 108 2.79 -4.90 -5.66
N THR A 109 3.80 -4.06 -5.80
CA THR A 109 5.21 -4.36 -5.48
C THR A 109 5.53 -4.02 -4.02
N TRP A 110 4.55 -4.17 -3.12
CA TRP A 110 4.70 -3.59 -1.78
C TRP A 110 5.80 -4.25 -0.97
N LYS A 111 5.96 -5.57 -1.13
CA LYS A 111 7.00 -6.39 -0.48
C LYS A 111 8.40 -5.96 -0.93
N ASP A 112 8.58 -5.65 -2.21
CA ASP A 112 9.87 -5.29 -2.81
C ASP A 112 10.44 -3.97 -2.29
N ARG A 113 9.57 -3.11 -1.74
CA ARG A 113 9.97 -1.79 -1.22
C ARG A 113 10.29 -1.82 0.27
N ASN A 114 10.04 -2.92 0.96
CA ASN A 114 10.27 -3.00 2.41
C ASN A 114 11.77 -3.19 2.69
N ILE A 115 12.28 -2.41 3.63
CA ILE A 115 13.64 -2.60 4.15
C ILE A 115 13.55 -3.43 5.42
N ASN A 116 14.30 -4.53 5.48
CA ASN A 116 14.51 -5.29 6.71
C ASN A 116 15.95 -5.06 7.19
N PRO A 117 16.20 -4.11 8.10
CA PRO A 117 17.54 -3.84 8.61
C PRO A 117 18.15 -5.08 9.26
N LYS A 118 19.38 -5.42 8.90
CA LYS A 118 20.12 -6.57 9.41
C LYS A 118 20.68 -6.33 10.81
N SER A 119 20.79 -5.08 11.24
CA SER A 119 21.33 -4.70 12.55
C SER A 119 20.69 -3.43 13.14
N LYS A 120 20.83 -3.26 14.46
CA LYS A 120 20.40 -2.05 15.18
C LYS A 120 21.14 -0.79 14.69
N THR A 121 22.41 -0.94 14.29
CA THR A 121 23.23 0.15 13.74
C THR A 121 22.71 0.60 12.38
N GLU A 122 22.40 -0.34 11.48
CA GLU A 122 21.80 -0.06 10.18
C GLU A 122 20.43 0.62 10.34
N PHE A 123 19.57 0.10 11.23
CA PHE A 123 18.26 0.69 11.49
C PHE A 123 18.36 2.15 11.96
N ARG A 124 19.26 2.44 12.90
CA ARG A 124 19.53 3.81 13.38
C ARG A 124 20.04 4.71 12.26
N SER A 125 20.89 4.20 11.36
CA SER A 125 21.38 4.94 10.21
C SER A 125 20.25 5.31 9.24
N LEU A 126 19.39 4.35 8.89
CA LEU A 126 18.23 4.57 8.05
C LEU A 126 17.28 5.60 8.65
N LEU A 127 17.00 5.54 9.96
CA LEU A 127 16.16 6.53 10.63
C LEU A 127 16.76 7.95 10.59
N ARG A 128 18.09 8.08 10.61
CA ARG A 128 18.75 9.39 10.42
C ARG A 128 18.56 9.89 8.99
N GLN A 129 18.65 9.01 7.98
CA GLN A 129 18.37 9.36 6.60
C GLN A 129 16.93 9.85 6.41
N VAL A 130 15.93 9.18 7.01
CA VAL A 130 14.52 9.62 6.98
C VAL A 130 14.35 11.05 7.52
N LYS A 131 15.06 11.40 8.60
CA LYS A 131 14.99 12.76 9.18
C LYS A 131 15.64 13.83 8.31
N LYS A 132 16.71 13.48 7.57
CA LYS A 132 17.40 14.41 6.66
C LYS A 132 16.58 14.72 5.40
N ASN A 133 15.71 13.80 5.01
CA ASN A 133 14.84 13.94 3.83
C ASN A 133 13.51 14.66 4.11
N LYS A 134 13.25 15.06 5.36
CA LYS A 134 12.09 15.85 5.76
C LYS A 134 12.48 17.32 5.85
#